data_AF-A0A4Q5SFR4-F1
#
_entry.id   AF-A0A4Q5SFR4-F1
#
_cell.length_a   1.000
_cell.length_b   1.000
_cell.length_c   1.000
_cell.angle_alpha   90.00
_cell.angle_beta   90.00
_cell.angle_gamma   90.00
#
_symmetry.space_group_name_H-M   'P 1'
#
loop_
_entity.id
_entity.type
_entity.pdbx_description
1 polymer ?
#
loop_
_entity_poly.entity_id
_entity_poly.type
_entity_poly.pdbx_seq_one_letter_code
_entity_poly.pdbx_strand_id
1 'polypeptide(L)' 'MNSMENANAEGHYKLLIVAIVIGLFGCFFRFAGEAAWYSWIANAAIIVGTIIALKAVFAILK' A
#
# COMPACT_ATOMS: atom_id res chain seq x y z
N MET A 1 -14.81 -19.72 -8.27
CA MET A 1 -13.81 -19.81 -7.20
C MET A 1 -14.56 -19.83 -5.89
N ASN A 2 -14.25 -20.76 -4.99
CA ASN A 2 -14.82 -20.70 -3.64
C ASN A 2 -14.27 -19.43 -2.94
N SER A 3 -15.04 -18.78 -2.06
CA SER A 3 -14.58 -17.58 -1.32
C SER A 3 -13.22 -17.79 -0.65
N MET A 4 -12.98 -19.00 -0.11
CA MET A 4 -11.70 -19.36 0.51
C MET A 4 -10.54 -19.44 -0.51
N GLU A 5 -10.83 -19.86 -1.73
CA GLU A 5 -9.83 -19.95 -2.80
C GLU A 5 -9.48 -18.56 -3.35
N ASN A 6 -10.48 -17.65 -3.43
CA ASN A 6 -10.25 -16.26 -3.79
C ASN A 6 -9.40 -15.53 -2.75
N ALA A 7 -9.80 -15.61 -1.48
CA ALA A 7 -9.10 -14.91 -0.41
C ALA A 7 -7.62 -15.30 -0.31
N ASN A 8 -7.29 -16.55 -0.65
CA ASN A 8 -5.92 -17.08 -0.63
C ASN A 8 -5.17 -16.94 -1.97
N ALA A 9 -5.74 -16.25 -2.97
CA ALA A 9 -5.07 -16.07 -4.26
C ALA A 9 -3.78 -15.23 -4.10
N GLU A 10 -2.67 -15.74 -4.62
CA GLU A 10 -1.32 -15.14 -4.52
C GLU A 10 -1.29 -13.66 -4.96
N GLY A 11 -2.12 -13.31 -5.95
CA GLY A 11 -2.24 -11.95 -6.48
C GLY A 11 -2.59 -10.91 -5.41
N HIS A 12 -3.41 -11.28 -4.41
CA HIS A 12 -3.75 -10.37 -3.32
C HIS A 12 -2.54 -10.04 -2.44
N TYR A 13 -1.73 -11.04 -2.11
CA TYR A 13 -0.52 -10.85 -1.31
C TYR A 13 0.53 -10.02 -2.04
N LYS A 14 0.70 -10.22 -3.35
CA LYS A 14 1.57 -9.37 -4.18
C LYS A 14 1.11 -7.91 -4.15
N LEU A 15 -0.19 -7.68 -4.27
CA LEU A 15 -0.75 -6.32 -4.25
C LEU A 15 -0.59 -5.66 -2.86
N LEU A 16 -0.76 -6.43 -1.78
CA LEU A 16 -0.49 -5.98 -0.42
C LEU A 16 0.99 -5.62 -0.20
N ILE A 17 1.92 -6.44 -0.70
CA ILE A 17 3.36 -6.14 -0.61
C ILE A 17 3.68 -4.82 -1.29
N VAL A 18 3.15 -4.57 -2.49
CA VAL A 18 3.33 -3.29 -3.20
C VAL A 18 2.82 -2.12 -2.34
N ALA A 19 1.64 -2.25 -1.74
CA ALA A 19 1.09 -1.22 -0.85
C ALA A 19 1.98 -0.97 0.37
N ILE A 20 2.48 -2.04 1.01
CA ILE A 20 3.36 -1.96 2.19
C ILE A 20 4.67 -1.28 1.83
N VAL A 21 5.30 -1.65 0.72
CA VAL A 21 6.57 -1.03 0.27
C VAL A 21 6.39 0.47 0.03
N ILE A 22 5.30 0.88 -0.63
CA ILE A 22 5.00 2.30 -0.85
C ILE A 22 4.76 3.03 0.49
N GLY A 23 4.04 2.40 1.41
CA GLY A 23 3.80 2.95 2.75
C GLY A 23 5.09 3.14 3.55
N LEU A 24 5.95 2.10 3.58
CA LEU A 24 7.27 2.16 4.23
C LEU A 24 8.16 3.22 3.59
N PHE A 25 8.17 3.31 2.26
CA PHE A 25 8.86 4.38 1.54
C PHE A 25 8.40 5.75 2.05
N GLY A 26 7.09 6.02 2.10
CA GLY A 26 6.56 7.27 2.63
C GLY A 26 6.99 7.55 4.07
N CYS A 27 6.94 6.54 4.94
CA CYS A 27 7.37 6.66 6.34
C CYS A 27 8.84 7.07 6.48
N PHE A 28 9.75 6.40 5.77
CA PHE A 28 11.18 6.70 5.87
C PHE A 28 11.56 7.97 5.11
N PHE A 29 10.97 8.20 3.94
CA PHE A 29 11.27 9.36 3.12
C PHE A 29 10.93 10.69 3.80
N ARG A 30 9.94 10.70 4.69
CA ARG A 30 9.61 11.88 5.51
C ARG A 30 10.83 12.42 6.28
N PHE A 31 11.75 11.54 6.68
CA PHE A 31 12.91 11.88 7.48
C PHE A 31 14.22 11.96 6.66
N ALA A 32 14.13 11.91 5.33
CA ALA A 32 15.29 11.98 4.45
C ALA A 32 15.89 13.40 4.32
N GLY A 33 15.20 14.42 4.82
CA GLY A 33 15.71 15.79 4.90
C GLY A 33 14.68 16.74 5.52
N GLU A 34 14.99 18.05 5.50
CA GLU A 34 14.24 19.06 6.27
C GLU A 34 13.27 19.90 5.42
N ALA A 35 13.40 19.84 4.09
CA ALA A 35 12.57 20.63 3.21
C ALA A 35 11.10 20.15 3.19
N ALA A 36 10.15 21.08 3.02
CA ALA A 36 8.72 20.77 3.06
C ALA A 36 8.29 19.69 2.05
N TRP A 37 8.97 19.58 0.91
CA TRP A 37 8.64 18.61 -0.13
C TRP A 37 8.82 17.15 0.32
N TYR A 38 9.69 16.85 1.29
CA TYR A 38 9.79 15.51 1.88
C TYR A 38 8.47 15.10 2.54
N SER A 39 7.84 16.01 3.28
CA SER A 39 6.53 15.78 3.91
C SER A 39 5.42 15.62 2.88
N TRP A 40 5.43 16.44 1.82
CA TRP A 40 4.43 16.32 0.73
C TRP A 40 4.52 14.98 0.02
N ILE A 41 5.72 14.55 -0.37
CA ILE A 41 5.94 13.26 -1.06
C ILE A 41 5.62 12.09 -0.13
N ALA A 42 6.03 12.15 1.14
CA ALA A 42 5.70 11.13 2.12
C ALA A 42 4.18 10.95 2.30
N ASN A 43 3.45 12.06 2.43
CA ASN A 43 1.98 12.02 2.56
C ASN A 43 1.32 11.47 1.30
N ALA A 44 1.78 11.87 0.11
CA ALA A 44 1.30 11.32 -1.15
C ALA A 44 1.54 9.80 -1.25
N ALA A 45 2.72 9.32 -0.85
CA ALA A 45 3.03 7.91 -0.81
C ALA A 45 2.10 7.14 0.14
N ILE A 46 1.84 7.65 1.35
CA ILE A 46 0.89 7.04 2.29
C ILE A 46 -0.52 6.96 1.69
N ILE A 47 -1.00 8.01 1.03
CA ILE A 47 -2.32 8.02 0.37
C ILE A 47 -2.37 6.95 -0.73
N VAL A 48 -1.36 6.91 -1.61
CA VAL A 48 -1.29 5.93 -2.70
C VAL A 48 -1.21 4.50 -2.18
N GLY A 49 -0.36 4.23 -1.18
CA GLY A 49 -0.25 2.93 -0.54
C GLY A 49 -1.57 2.48 0.10
N THR A 50 -2.28 3.40 0.76
CA THR A 50 -3.60 3.14 1.36
C THR A 50 -4.64 2.77 0.31
N ILE A 51 -4.71 3.51 -0.80
CA ILE A 51 -5.63 3.21 -1.91
C ILE A 51 -5.36 1.81 -2.48
N ILE A 52 -4.10 1.43 -2.68
CA ILE A 52 -3.73 0.11 -3.19
C ILE A 52 -4.08 -0.99 -2.17
N ALA A 53 -3.81 -0.77 -0.88
CA ALA A 53 -4.17 -1.71 0.18
C ALA A 53 -5.69 -1.94 0.23
N LEU A 54 -6.50 -0.88 0.15
CA LEU A 54 -7.95 -0.99 0.12
C LEU A 54 -8.44 -1.77 -1.11
N LYS A 55 -7.82 -1.55 -2.28
CA LYS A 55 -8.12 -2.34 -3.48
C LYS A 55 -7.81 -3.82 -3.28
N ALA A 56 -6.70 -4.17 -2.62
CA ALA A 56 -6.39 -5.56 -2.29
C ALA A 56 -7.45 -6.16 -1.37
N VAL A 57 -7.80 -5.46 -0.28
CA VAL A 57 -8.79 -5.92 0.71
C VAL A 57 -10.16 -6.13 0.08
N PHE A 58 -10.65 -5.17 -0.71
CA PHE A 58 -11.94 -5.35 -1.39
C PHE A 58 -11.92 -6.47 -2.43
N ALA A 59 -10.77 -6.78 -3.03
CA ALA A 59 -10.64 -7.91 -3.93
C ALA A 59 -10.61 -9.26 -3.18
N ILE A 60 -10.04 -9.32 -1.96
CA ILE A 60 -10.06 -10.50 -1.07
C ILE A 60 -11.50 -10.78 -0.59
N LEU A 61 -12.26 -9.73 -0.26
CA LEU A 61 -13.62 -9.84 0.28
C LEU A 61 -14.69 -10.20 -0.77
N LYS A 62 -14.33 -10.22 -2.05
CA LYS A 62 -15.22 -10.55 -3.15
C LYS A 62 -15.34 -12.07 -3.36
#